data_AF-A0A2T6VSH8-F1
#
_entry.id   AF-A0A2T6VSH8-F1
#
_cell.length_a   1.000
_cell.length_b   1.000
_cell.length_c   1.000
_cell.angle_alpha   90.00
_cell.angle_beta   90.00
_cell.angle_gamma   90.00
#
_symmetry.space_group_name_H-M   'P 1'
#
loop_
_entity.id
_entity.type
_entity.pdbx_description
1 polymer ?
#
loop_
_entity_poly.entity_id
_entity_poly.type
_entity_poly.pdbx_seq_one_letter_code
_entity_poly.pdbx_strand_id
1 'polypeptide(L)'
;FEAGLITYIRTDSEALSKEYLQEHQAFFENIYPSVYECREYRAGKNSQAEAHEAIRITHPHCYEDLKKVCEKHNITDIDDLKVYTLIFFNTICSQSKNAIYENTTLNFKVKTHSFKCSFSKLKSKGFKAIKDLEEEKKDEEEIESDLDFSSLQLKTQMPILDFNIKELKAKAPSPYTESTFIAMMETYGIGRPSTYTSVFEILKNKNYITLEGKNRKIAPTALGKSIIDFFLNDSQTQWIAISKVDDSFTKKLEEMLDMIIKDGKSAYLDLMQNIQKKLGTEISNLYRNNSNNNASAAKKEMIPPTEKQLDFVETIEKTLQIKASDMTKKDKFACMKFIEEHSKKMPKKDN
;
A
#
# COMPACT_ATOMS: atom_id res chain seq x y z
N PHE A 1 8.70 -8.13 17.54
CA PHE A 1 7.51 -8.64 18.27
C PHE A 1 7.82 -9.98 18.91
N GLU A 2 8.16 -11.03 18.14
CA GLU A 2 8.40 -12.39 18.68
C GLU A 2 9.51 -12.45 19.75
N ALA A 3 10.55 -11.62 19.61
CA ALA A 3 11.61 -11.46 20.61
C ALA A 3 11.16 -10.74 21.91
N GLY A 4 9.91 -10.28 22.00
CA GLY A 4 9.34 -9.62 23.18
C GLY A 4 9.73 -8.15 23.36
N LEU A 5 10.41 -7.52 22.40
CA LEU A 5 10.87 -6.12 22.50
C LEU A 5 9.82 -5.05 22.16
N ILE A 6 8.80 -5.41 21.36
CA ILE A 6 7.72 -4.51 20.94
C ILE A 6 6.38 -5.23 21.04
N THR A 7 5.30 -4.47 21.17
CA THR A 7 3.91 -4.95 21.11
C THR A 7 3.52 -5.48 19.73
N TYR A 8 2.30 -6.04 19.61
CA TYR A 8 1.83 -6.68 18.38
C TYR A 8 1.72 -5.69 17.21
N ILE A 9 2.31 -6.06 16.07
CA ILE A 9 2.53 -5.16 14.93
C ILE A 9 1.30 -4.95 14.03
N ARG A 10 0.24 -5.76 14.20
CA ARG A 10 -1.01 -5.60 13.42
C ARG A 10 -2.07 -4.97 14.32
N THR A 11 -1.97 -3.66 14.44
CA THR A 11 -2.84 -2.84 15.27
C THR A 11 -3.24 -1.58 14.51
N ASP A 12 -4.48 -1.14 14.71
CA ASP A 12 -5.02 0.16 14.27
C ASP A 12 -5.28 1.09 15.47
N SER A 13 -4.75 0.71 16.64
CA SER A 13 -4.86 1.43 17.90
C SER A 13 -3.63 2.30 18.12
N GLU A 14 -3.84 3.55 18.53
CA GLU A 14 -2.79 4.44 19.04
C GLU A 14 -2.74 4.42 20.57
N ALA A 15 -3.63 3.66 21.23
CA ALA A 15 -3.75 3.67 22.68
C ALA A 15 -2.60 2.96 23.37
N LEU A 16 -2.22 3.47 24.53
CA LEU A 16 -1.29 2.84 25.46
C LEU A 16 -2.06 2.38 26.70
N SER A 17 -1.73 1.20 27.24
CA SER A 17 -2.33 0.71 28.48
C SER A 17 -1.99 1.64 29.65
N LYS A 18 -2.87 1.68 30.64
CA LYS A 18 -2.66 2.49 31.85
C LYS A 18 -1.45 2.01 32.63
N GLU A 19 -1.27 0.69 32.69
CA GLU A 19 -0.14 0.03 33.31
C GLU A 19 1.18 0.48 32.66
N TYR A 20 1.23 0.48 31.32
CA TYR A 20 2.42 0.94 30.61
C TYR A 20 2.66 2.45 30.78
N LEU A 21 1.61 3.28 30.76
CA LEU A 21 1.76 4.73 30.99
C LEU A 21 2.37 5.02 32.37
N GLN A 22 1.96 4.28 33.40
CA GLN A 22 2.52 4.41 34.76
C GLN A 22 3.99 3.99 34.81
N GLU A 23 4.34 2.86 34.20
CA GLU A 23 5.72 2.37 34.12
C GLU A 23 6.61 3.35 33.34
N HIS A 24 6.12 3.81 32.18
CA HIS A 24 6.79 4.77 31.31
C HIS A 24 7.03 6.11 32.04
N GLN A 25 6.03 6.60 32.78
CA GLN A 25 6.16 7.81 33.60
C GLN A 25 7.21 7.64 34.69
N ALA A 26 7.12 6.56 35.49
CA ALA A 26 8.06 6.30 36.57
C ALA A 26 9.51 6.21 36.09
N PHE A 27 9.74 5.72 34.87
CA PHE A 27 11.06 5.63 34.27
C PHE A 27 11.53 6.96 33.65
N PHE A 28 10.80 7.48 32.66
CA PHE A 28 11.28 8.58 31.82
C PHE A 28 11.09 9.97 32.40
N GLU A 29 10.13 10.20 33.32
CA GLU A 29 9.94 11.51 33.95
C GLU A 29 11.18 11.91 34.77
N ASN A 30 11.83 10.94 35.40
CA ASN A 30 13.05 11.16 36.18
C ASN A 30 14.27 11.45 35.28
N ILE A 31 14.30 10.92 34.06
CA ILE A 31 15.40 11.09 33.10
C ILE A 31 15.23 12.41 32.34
N TYR A 32 14.01 12.73 31.91
CA TYR A 32 13.69 13.89 31.06
C TYR A 32 12.63 14.81 31.68
N PRO A 33 12.82 15.33 32.91
CA PRO A 33 11.77 16.05 33.64
C PRO A 33 11.30 17.34 32.95
N SER A 34 12.18 17.99 32.18
CA SER A 34 11.83 19.20 31.44
C SER A 34 10.96 18.92 30.21
N VAL A 35 11.03 17.71 29.65
CA VAL A 35 10.40 17.32 28.38
C VAL A 35 9.23 16.36 28.56
N TYR A 36 9.17 15.58 29.63
CA TYR A 36 8.13 14.58 29.85
C TYR A 36 6.72 15.18 29.99
N GLU A 37 5.72 14.52 29.41
CA GLU A 37 4.29 14.80 29.59
C GLU A 37 3.48 13.52 29.34
N CYS A 38 2.79 13.01 30.36
CA CYS A 38 1.92 11.85 30.20
C CYS A 38 0.71 12.21 29.33
N ARG A 39 0.52 11.48 28.23
CA ARG A 39 -0.57 11.68 27.27
C ARG A 39 -1.32 10.38 27.01
N GLU A 40 -2.63 10.46 27.15
CA GLU A 40 -3.52 9.37 26.78
C GLU A 40 -3.94 9.50 25.31
N TYR A 41 -3.63 8.47 24.53
CA TYR A 41 -4.12 8.29 23.18
C TYR A 41 -5.28 7.31 23.21
N ARG A 42 -6.28 7.53 22.34
CA ARG A 42 -7.45 6.65 22.22
C ARG A 42 -7.44 6.02 20.84
N ALA A 43 -7.84 4.76 20.78
CA ALA A 43 -8.10 4.11 19.51
C ALA A 43 -9.16 4.90 18.72
N GLY A 44 -8.98 4.99 17.40
CA GLY A 44 -9.95 5.65 16.52
C GLY A 44 -11.32 4.96 16.56
N LYS A 45 -12.39 5.68 16.17
CA LYS A 45 -13.78 5.16 16.20
C LYS A 45 -14.00 3.83 15.46
N ASN A 46 -13.17 3.56 14.45
CA ASN A 46 -13.24 2.36 13.63
C ASN A 46 -12.21 1.30 14.00
N SER A 47 -11.43 1.51 15.08
CA SER A 47 -10.47 0.50 15.52
C SER A 47 -11.21 -0.79 15.88
N GLN A 48 -10.74 -1.89 15.31
CA GLN A 48 -11.20 -3.23 15.68
C GLN A 48 -10.45 -3.76 16.90
N ALA A 49 -9.37 -3.07 17.28
CA ALA A 49 -8.42 -3.50 18.28
C ALA A 49 -8.66 -2.82 19.63
N GLU A 50 -9.89 -2.79 20.14
CA GLU A 50 -10.16 -2.32 21.51
C GLU A 50 -9.32 -3.08 22.56
N ALA A 51 -8.80 -4.27 22.22
CA ALA A 51 -7.92 -5.06 23.06
C ALA A 51 -6.41 -4.94 22.72
N HIS A 52 -5.99 -4.19 21.70
CA HIS A 52 -4.55 -4.05 21.37
C HIS A 52 -4.06 -2.60 21.59
N GLU A 53 -2.81 -2.51 22.02
CA GLU A 53 -2.10 -1.25 22.17
C GLU A 53 -1.44 -0.81 20.85
N ALA A 54 -0.94 0.43 20.81
CA ALA A 54 -0.04 0.91 19.79
C ALA A 54 1.23 0.04 19.67
N ILE A 55 1.91 0.15 18.53
CA ILE A 55 3.25 -0.43 18.37
C ILE A 55 4.24 0.42 19.17
N ARG A 56 4.72 -0.12 20.28
CA ARG A 56 5.63 0.53 21.23
C ARG A 56 6.65 -0.45 21.77
N ILE A 57 7.71 0.05 22.42
CA ILE A 57 8.62 -0.82 23.17
C ILE A 57 7.88 -1.47 24.35
N THR A 58 8.23 -2.71 24.69
CA THR A 58 7.58 -3.43 25.79
C THR A 58 8.04 -2.98 27.16
N HIS A 59 9.32 -2.64 27.30
CA HIS A 59 9.95 -2.25 28.56
C HIS A 59 10.73 -0.93 28.37
N PRO A 60 10.53 0.07 29.24
CA PRO A 60 11.34 1.28 29.24
C PRO A 60 12.83 1.00 29.49
N HIS A 61 13.70 1.65 28.72
CA HIS A 61 15.16 1.65 28.94
C HIS A 61 15.77 2.93 28.36
N CYS A 62 17.04 3.21 28.72
CA CYS A 62 17.77 4.36 28.19
C CYS A 62 18.17 4.15 26.72
N TYR A 63 18.38 5.25 25.97
CA TYR A 63 18.79 5.18 24.57
C TYR A 63 20.19 4.55 24.42
N GLU A 64 21.07 4.83 25.37
CA GLU A 64 22.43 4.30 25.44
C GLU A 64 22.46 2.77 25.55
N ASP A 65 21.42 2.18 26.16
CA ASP A 65 21.28 0.74 26.32
C ASP A 65 20.59 0.07 25.12
N LEU A 66 20.06 0.83 24.15
CA LEU A 66 19.24 0.31 23.05
C LEU A 66 19.93 -0.84 22.30
N LYS A 67 21.19 -0.63 21.88
CA LYS A 67 21.95 -1.67 21.17
C LYS A 67 22.13 -2.93 22.02
N LYS A 68 22.46 -2.77 23.29
CA LYS A 68 22.66 -3.87 24.24
C LYS A 68 21.36 -4.65 24.49
N VAL A 69 20.22 -3.95 24.59
CA VAL A 69 18.89 -4.56 24.71
C VAL A 69 18.57 -5.38 23.46
N CYS A 70 18.79 -4.83 22.26
CA CYS A 70 18.59 -5.55 21.01
C CYS A 70 19.49 -6.79 20.89
N GLU A 71 20.80 -6.65 21.17
CA GLU A 71 21.77 -7.75 21.11
C GLU A 71 21.42 -8.89 22.06
N LYS A 72 20.97 -8.58 23.29
CA LYS A 72 20.52 -9.58 24.27
C LYS A 72 19.34 -10.43 23.76
N HIS A 73 18.55 -9.88 22.85
CA HIS A 73 17.38 -10.52 22.25
C HIS A 73 17.67 -11.00 20.81
N ASN A 74 18.94 -11.15 20.43
CA ASN A 74 19.42 -11.60 19.12
C ASN A 74 18.98 -10.72 17.94
N ILE A 75 18.61 -9.46 18.20
CA ILE A 75 18.31 -8.48 17.15
C ILE A 75 19.63 -7.85 16.74
N THR A 76 20.25 -8.43 15.70
CA THR A 76 21.57 -8.02 15.18
C THR A 76 21.52 -7.50 13.75
N ASP A 77 20.40 -7.73 13.04
CA ASP A 77 20.18 -7.17 11.71
C ASP A 77 20.05 -5.64 11.78
N ILE A 78 20.68 -4.95 10.84
CA ILE A 78 20.76 -3.49 10.86
C ILE A 78 19.43 -2.81 10.57
N ASP A 79 18.55 -3.43 9.77
CA ASP A 79 17.25 -2.89 9.46
C ASP A 79 16.27 -3.14 10.63
N ASP A 80 16.36 -4.30 11.29
CA ASP A 80 15.61 -4.55 12.53
C ASP A 80 16.00 -3.56 13.64
N LEU A 81 17.30 -3.25 13.79
CA LEU A 81 17.79 -2.24 14.72
C LEU A 81 17.23 -0.85 14.41
N LYS A 82 17.19 -0.45 13.13
CA LYS A 82 16.60 0.84 12.72
C LYS A 82 15.11 0.89 13.02
N VAL A 83 14.38 -0.19 12.73
CA VAL A 83 12.93 -0.26 13.02
C VAL A 83 12.68 -0.17 14.53
N TYR A 84 13.47 -0.88 15.34
CA TYR A 84 13.36 -0.79 16.79
C TYR A 84 13.67 0.62 17.31
N THR A 85 14.73 1.25 16.79
CA THR A 85 15.12 2.63 17.11
C THR A 85 13.99 3.61 16.79
N LEU A 86 13.37 3.49 15.62
CA LEU A 86 12.20 4.29 15.24
C LEU A 86 11.03 4.10 16.21
N ILE A 87 10.73 2.86 16.59
CA ILE A 87 9.65 2.55 17.56
C ILE A 87 9.97 3.12 18.94
N PHE A 88 11.23 3.01 19.39
CA PHE A 88 11.72 3.56 20.64
C PHE A 88 11.50 5.08 20.70
N PHE A 89 11.98 5.81 19.69
CA PHE A 89 11.83 7.27 19.65
C PHE A 89 10.37 7.70 19.56
N ASN A 90 9.55 7.02 18.73
CA ASN A 90 8.13 7.32 18.65
C ASN A 90 7.41 7.08 19.98
N THR A 91 7.78 6.02 20.72
CA THR A 91 7.19 5.72 22.04
C THR A 91 7.45 6.87 23.01
N ILE A 92 8.71 7.28 23.18
CA ILE A 92 9.08 8.34 24.14
C ILE A 92 8.57 9.71 23.68
N CYS A 93 8.66 10.02 22.39
CA CYS A 93 8.16 11.28 21.84
C CYS A 93 6.65 11.44 22.02
N SER A 94 5.88 10.34 22.01
CA SER A 94 4.44 10.40 22.27
C SER A 94 4.12 10.90 23.69
N GLN A 95 5.03 10.68 24.65
CA GLN A 95 4.91 11.08 26.05
C GLN A 95 5.80 12.29 26.38
N SER A 96 6.06 13.14 25.38
CA SER A 96 6.87 14.34 25.49
C SER A 96 6.03 15.58 25.17
N LYS A 97 6.35 16.70 25.82
CA LYS A 97 5.75 18.02 25.57
C LYS A 97 5.87 18.41 24.09
N ASN A 98 4.91 19.21 23.62
CA ASN A 98 4.97 19.75 22.27
C ASN A 98 6.15 20.72 22.12
N ALA A 99 6.72 20.76 20.91
CA ALA A 99 7.56 21.88 20.50
C ALA A 99 6.70 23.16 20.46
N ILE A 100 7.22 24.26 21.00
CA ILE A 100 6.54 25.56 21.04
C ILE A 100 7.25 26.49 20.08
N TYR A 101 6.49 27.08 19.15
CA TYR A 101 6.99 28.06 18.18
C TYR A 101 6.32 29.41 18.37
N GLU A 102 7.09 30.46 18.19
CA GLU A 102 6.59 31.82 17.99
C GLU A 102 6.47 32.07 16.48
N ASN A 103 5.23 32.24 16.01
CA ASN A 103 4.96 32.54 14.61
C ASN A 103 4.70 34.03 14.43
N THR A 104 5.53 34.70 13.62
CA THR A 104 5.35 36.11 13.27
C THR A 104 4.86 36.22 11.84
N THR A 105 3.70 36.86 11.63
CA THR A 105 3.17 37.15 10.29
C THR A 105 3.18 38.65 10.05
N LEU A 106 3.93 39.10 9.05
CA LEU A 106 3.96 40.48 8.59
C LEU A 106 3.08 40.62 7.35
N ASN A 107 2.10 41.53 7.41
CA ASN A 107 1.25 41.86 6.28
C ASN A 107 1.61 43.25 5.76
N PHE A 108 1.96 43.33 4.48
CA PHE A 108 2.33 44.58 3.82
C PHE A 108 1.28 44.97 2.81
N LYS A 109 0.94 46.26 2.76
CA LYS A 109 0.10 46.84 1.72
C LYS A 109 0.97 47.67 0.79
N VAL A 110 1.05 47.26 -0.48
CA VAL A 110 1.76 48.01 -1.52
C VAL A 110 0.75 48.42 -2.57
N LYS A 111 0.42 49.71 -2.60
CA LYS A 111 -0.66 50.26 -3.44
C LYS A 111 -1.97 49.50 -3.21
N THR A 112 -2.45 48.78 -4.21
CA THR A 112 -3.70 48.00 -4.22
C THR A 112 -3.50 46.52 -3.84
N HIS A 113 -2.27 46.06 -3.65
CA HIS A 113 -1.95 44.65 -3.40
C HIS A 113 -1.56 44.41 -1.94
N SER A 114 -1.83 43.19 -1.47
CA SER A 114 -1.44 42.71 -0.14
C SER A 114 -0.38 41.63 -0.27
N PHE A 115 0.67 41.73 0.53
CA PHE A 115 1.75 40.77 0.61
C PHE A 115 1.83 40.23 2.04
N LYS A 116 2.20 38.96 2.18
CA LYS A 116 2.36 38.30 3.47
C LYS A 116 3.74 37.68 3.57
N CYS A 117 4.42 37.90 4.68
CA CYS A 117 5.63 37.20 5.07
C CYS A 117 5.37 36.48 6.40
N SER A 118 5.83 35.24 6.53
CA SER A 118 5.65 34.43 7.74
C SER A 118 7.00 33.93 8.22
N PHE A 119 7.24 34.05 9.51
CA PHE A 119 8.42 33.58 10.22
C PHE A 119 8.01 32.68 11.37
N SER A 120 8.84 31.71 11.71
CA SER A 120 8.65 30.81 12.84
C SER A 120 9.97 30.68 13.60
N LYS A 121 9.92 30.80 14.92
CA LYS A 121 11.08 30.65 15.81
C LYS A 121 10.78 29.62 16.91
N LEU A 122 11.66 28.64 17.13
CA LEU A 122 11.48 27.63 18.17
C LEU A 122 11.74 28.28 19.55
N LYS A 123 10.76 28.23 20.43
CA LYS A 123 10.86 28.71 21.82
C LYS A 123 11.14 27.59 22.81
N SER A 124 10.64 26.38 22.52
CA SER A 124 10.89 25.19 23.32
C SER A 124 10.90 23.95 22.42
N LYS A 125 11.91 23.10 22.57
CA LYS A 125 12.09 21.89 21.74
C LYS A 125 11.01 20.83 21.98
N GLY A 126 10.55 20.67 23.22
CA GLY A 126 9.63 19.57 23.56
C GLY A 126 10.19 18.21 23.09
N PHE A 127 9.35 17.39 22.45
CA PHE A 127 9.73 16.10 21.88
C PHE A 127 10.92 16.15 20.92
N LYS A 128 11.23 17.29 20.28
CA LYS A 128 12.42 17.43 19.43
C LYS A 128 13.71 17.18 20.21
N ALA A 129 13.76 17.55 21.49
CA ALA A 129 14.93 17.27 22.33
C ALA A 129 15.22 15.78 22.51
N ILE A 130 14.18 14.93 22.41
CA ILE A 130 14.33 13.46 22.43
C ILE A 130 14.81 12.96 21.06
N LYS A 131 14.29 13.50 19.97
CA LYS A 131 14.74 13.15 18.61
C LYS A 131 16.21 13.50 18.37
N ASP A 132 16.67 14.63 18.92
CA ASP A 132 18.07 15.06 18.84
C ASP A 132 19.06 14.04 19.48
N LEU A 133 18.58 13.05 20.23
CA LEU A 133 19.40 11.95 20.76
C LEU A 133 19.73 10.89 19.69
N GLU A 134 18.83 10.67 18.71
CA GLU A 134 19.02 9.70 17.63
C GLU A 134 20.14 10.14 16.68
N GLU A 135 20.20 11.45 16.46
CA GLU A 135 21.08 12.07 15.50
C GLU A 135 22.24 12.70 16.25
N GLU A 136 23.42 12.06 16.23
CA GLU A 136 24.68 12.78 16.48
C GLU A 136 24.76 13.93 15.47
N LYS A 137 24.22 15.10 15.85
CA LYS A 137 24.17 16.37 15.14
C LYS A 137 24.20 16.25 13.61
N LYS A 138 23.03 16.03 13.00
CA LYS A 138 22.81 16.58 11.67
C LYS A 138 21.95 17.81 11.82
N ASP A 139 22.58 18.94 11.50
CA ASP A 139 21.92 20.21 11.30
C ASP A 139 20.91 20.04 10.15
N GLU A 140 19.71 19.53 10.44
CA GLU A 140 18.55 20.03 9.73
C GLU A 140 18.47 21.50 10.12
N GLU A 141 19.10 22.35 9.29
CA GLU A 141 18.88 23.79 9.30
C GLU A 141 17.40 24.03 8.99
N GLU A 142 16.54 23.83 9.99
CA GLU A 142 15.37 24.68 10.14
C GLU A 142 15.96 26.09 10.07
N ILE A 143 15.57 26.84 9.04
CA ILE A 143 15.91 28.25 8.92
C ILE A 143 15.17 28.93 10.08
N GLU A 144 15.71 28.81 11.29
CA GLU A 144 15.35 29.63 12.42
C GLU A 144 15.76 31.03 12.01
N SER A 145 14.78 31.79 11.57
CA SER A 145 15.00 33.21 11.35
C SER A 145 15.24 33.82 12.73
N ASP A 146 16.49 34.07 13.07
CA ASP A 146 16.89 34.86 14.24
C ASP A 146 16.59 36.36 14.07
N LEU A 147 15.63 36.66 13.19
CA LEU A 147 15.17 38.01 12.90
C LEU A 147 14.36 38.50 14.09
N ASP A 148 14.85 39.58 14.69
CA ASP A 148 14.14 40.29 15.74
C ASP A 148 13.16 41.30 15.13
N PHE A 149 11.87 41.06 15.34
CA PHE A 149 10.80 41.95 14.89
C PHE A 149 10.32 42.90 16.01
N SER A 150 10.95 42.90 17.19
CA SER A 150 10.55 43.71 18.35
C SER A 150 10.54 45.23 18.06
N SER A 151 11.39 45.67 17.14
CA SER A 151 11.51 47.08 16.73
C SER A 151 10.51 47.52 15.65
N LEU A 152 9.80 46.58 15.02
CA LEU A 152 8.85 46.87 13.95
C LEU A 152 7.51 47.34 14.53
N GLN A 153 7.15 48.60 14.24
CA GLN A 153 5.85 49.15 14.60
C GLN A 153 4.82 48.98 13.49
N LEU A 154 3.54 48.90 13.87
CA LEU A 154 2.46 48.93 12.90
C LEU A 154 2.53 50.22 12.06
N LYS A 155 2.28 50.07 10.75
CA LYS A 155 2.34 51.16 9.76
C LYS A 155 3.75 51.72 9.51
N THR A 156 4.81 51.03 9.94
CA THR A 156 6.18 51.34 9.52
C THR A 156 6.27 51.32 7.99
N GLN A 157 6.82 52.38 7.41
CA GLN A 157 7.09 52.44 5.98
C GLN A 157 8.43 51.76 5.69
N MET A 158 8.46 50.87 4.70
CA MET A 158 9.69 50.20 4.28
C MET A 158 9.94 50.44 2.79
N PRO A 159 11.19 50.71 2.38
CA PRO A 159 11.53 50.84 0.97
C PRO A 159 11.39 49.50 0.25
N ILE A 160 10.89 49.53 -0.98
CA ILE A 160 10.93 48.36 -1.86
C ILE A 160 12.34 48.31 -2.46
N LEU A 161 13.10 47.28 -2.11
CA LEU A 161 14.46 47.10 -2.60
C LEU A 161 14.51 46.37 -3.95
N ASP A 162 13.64 45.37 -4.14
CA ASP A 162 13.54 44.58 -5.35
C ASP A 162 12.12 43.98 -5.50
N PHE A 163 11.76 43.56 -6.71
CA PHE A 163 10.55 42.78 -6.97
C PHE A 163 10.77 41.76 -8.09
N ASN A 164 10.21 40.56 -7.91
CA ASN A 164 10.25 39.49 -8.90
C ASN A 164 8.85 39.00 -9.21
N ILE A 165 8.54 38.87 -10.51
CA ILE A 165 7.30 38.25 -10.99
C ILE A 165 7.63 36.82 -11.39
N LYS A 166 7.07 35.86 -10.65
CA LYS A 166 7.25 34.43 -10.91
C LYS A 166 5.98 33.81 -11.44
N GLU A 167 6.07 33.16 -12.58
CA GLU A 167 5.01 32.28 -13.07
C GLU A 167 4.98 31.00 -12.22
N LEU A 168 3.87 30.75 -11.54
CA LEU A 168 3.65 29.51 -10.79
C LEU A 168 2.81 28.56 -11.64
N LYS A 169 3.45 27.53 -12.20
CA LYS A 169 2.74 26.45 -12.89
C LYS A 169 2.17 25.49 -11.87
N ALA A 170 0.89 25.14 -12.03
CA ALA A 170 0.27 24.08 -11.25
C ALA A 170 1.05 22.78 -11.47
N LYS A 171 1.50 22.17 -10.37
CA LYS A 171 2.15 20.86 -10.42
C LYS A 171 1.06 19.79 -10.45
N ALA A 172 1.24 18.78 -11.29
CA ALA A 172 0.41 17.58 -11.22
C ALA A 172 0.52 16.91 -9.84
N PRO A 173 -0.52 16.20 -9.38
CA PRO A 173 -0.44 15.39 -8.17
C PRO A 173 0.78 14.46 -8.22
N SER A 174 1.46 14.32 -7.08
CA SER A 174 2.58 13.38 -7.01
C SER A 174 2.06 11.95 -7.06
N PRO A 175 2.69 11.05 -7.84
CA PRO A 175 2.36 9.64 -7.79
C PRO A 175 2.55 9.09 -6.37
N TYR A 176 1.76 8.08 -6.01
CA TYR A 176 1.89 7.39 -4.73
C TYR A 176 3.26 6.71 -4.63
N THR A 177 3.86 6.74 -3.45
CA THR A 177 4.86 5.79 -2.97
C THR A 177 4.17 4.71 -2.12
N GLU A 178 4.90 3.66 -1.73
CA GLU A 178 4.37 2.60 -0.86
C GLU A 178 3.76 3.15 0.45
N SER A 179 4.43 4.10 1.12
CA SER A 179 3.91 4.72 2.35
C SER A 179 2.62 5.51 2.10
N THR A 180 2.59 6.34 1.05
CA THR A 180 1.38 7.12 0.72
C THR A 180 0.24 6.24 0.17
N PHE A 181 0.55 5.06 -0.37
CA PHE A 181 -0.46 4.08 -0.80
C PHE A 181 -1.15 3.45 0.41
N ILE A 182 -0.39 3.09 1.45
CA ILE A 182 -0.95 2.62 2.73
C ILE A 182 -1.84 3.71 3.36
N ALA A 183 -1.34 4.94 3.45
CA ALA A 183 -2.11 6.07 3.98
C ALA A 183 -3.40 6.34 3.16
N MET A 184 -3.35 6.15 1.84
CA MET A 184 -4.51 6.25 0.96
C MET A 184 -5.54 5.14 1.26
N MET A 185 -5.09 3.89 1.42
CA MET A 185 -5.97 2.77 1.77
C MET A 185 -6.66 2.98 3.12
N GLU A 186 -5.94 3.50 4.11
CA GLU A 186 -6.46 3.86 5.43
C GLU A 186 -7.48 5.00 5.35
N THR A 187 -7.13 6.10 4.69
CA THR A 187 -8.01 7.27 4.50
C THR A 187 -9.32 6.89 3.83
N TYR A 188 -9.27 5.97 2.86
CA TYR A 188 -10.47 5.49 2.16
C TYR A 188 -11.16 4.30 2.84
N GLY A 189 -10.62 3.79 3.96
CA GLY A 189 -11.22 2.69 4.73
C GLY A 189 -11.24 1.34 4.00
N ILE A 190 -10.42 1.16 2.96
CA ILE A 190 -10.36 -0.05 2.11
C ILE A 190 -9.23 -1.00 2.47
N GLY A 191 -8.40 -0.64 3.45
CA GLY A 191 -7.35 -1.50 3.99
C GLY A 191 -7.47 -1.68 5.50
N ARG A 192 -6.78 -2.69 6.01
CA ARG A 192 -6.63 -3.02 7.42
C ARG A 192 -5.15 -3.31 7.72
N PRO A 193 -4.69 -3.24 8.98
CA PRO A 193 -3.30 -3.55 9.33
C PRO A 193 -2.80 -4.91 8.83
N SER A 194 -3.71 -5.88 8.67
CA SER A 194 -3.41 -7.20 8.12
C SER A 194 -3.32 -7.26 6.59
N THR A 195 -3.81 -6.24 5.87
CA THR A 195 -3.97 -6.27 4.41
C THR A 195 -3.11 -5.25 3.65
N TYR A 196 -2.62 -4.19 4.30
CA TYR A 196 -1.85 -3.14 3.62
C TYR A 196 -0.68 -3.66 2.78
N THR A 197 0.24 -4.40 3.41
CA THR A 197 1.43 -4.93 2.73
C THR A 197 1.07 -6.00 1.69
N SER A 198 0.10 -6.87 2.01
CA SER A 198 -0.25 -7.98 1.11
C SER A 198 -0.93 -7.49 -0.16
N VAL A 199 -1.79 -6.48 -0.08
CA VAL A 199 -2.42 -5.86 -1.27
C VAL A 199 -1.37 -5.24 -2.17
N PHE A 200 -0.43 -4.46 -1.62
CA PHE A 200 0.63 -3.85 -2.40
C PHE A 200 1.49 -4.90 -3.14
N GLU A 201 1.92 -5.95 -2.44
CA GLU A 201 2.70 -7.02 -3.05
C GLU A 201 1.90 -7.82 -4.08
N ILE A 202 0.59 -8.04 -3.89
CA ILE A 202 -0.27 -8.67 -4.91
C ILE A 202 -0.31 -7.84 -6.19
N LEU A 203 -0.52 -6.52 -6.08
CA LEU A 203 -0.57 -5.63 -7.25
C LEU A 203 0.74 -5.63 -8.03
N LYS A 204 1.87 -5.63 -7.31
CA LYS A 204 3.22 -5.68 -7.88
C LYS A 204 3.53 -7.04 -8.50
N ASN A 205 3.27 -8.14 -7.80
CA ASN A 205 3.55 -9.51 -8.27
C ASN A 205 2.68 -9.91 -9.47
N LYS A 206 1.45 -9.38 -9.56
CA LYS A 206 0.59 -9.53 -10.74
C LYS A 206 0.94 -8.57 -11.88
N ASN A 207 2.00 -7.79 -11.74
CA ASN A 207 2.47 -6.83 -12.74
C ASN A 207 1.39 -5.78 -13.11
N TYR A 208 0.55 -5.39 -12.16
CA TYR A 208 -0.42 -4.28 -12.33
C TYR A 208 0.21 -2.93 -12.05
N ILE A 209 1.21 -2.90 -11.16
CA ILE A 209 1.99 -1.72 -10.83
C ILE A 209 3.49 -2.02 -10.90
N THR A 210 4.28 -0.97 -11.12
CA THR A 210 5.75 -0.97 -11.05
C THR A 210 6.22 0.16 -10.14
N LEU A 211 7.47 0.08 -9.68
CA LEU A 211 8.13 1.14 -8.92
C LEU A 211 9.17 1.82 -9.79
N GLU A 212 9.06 3.14 -9.94
CA GLU A 212 9.90 3.93 -10.84
C GLU A 212 10.73 4.98 -10.08
N GLY A 213 11.96 5.17 -10.57
CA GLY A 213 12.90 6.16 -10.07
C GLY A 213 13.46 5.88 -8.68
N LYS A 214 14.33 6.77 -8.20
CA LYS A 214 15.00 6.65 -6.89
C LYS A 214 14.03 6.67 -5.71
N ASN A 215 12.89 7.36 -5.87
CA ASN A 215 11.88 7.49 -4.81
C ASN A 215 10.81 6.39 -4.87
N ARG A 216 11.03 5.33 -5.66
CA ARG A 216 10.13 4.16 -5.77
C ARG A 216 8.66 4.55 -5.93
N LYS A 217 8.39 5.44 -6.89
CA LYS A 217 7.04 5.92 -7.18
C LYS A 217 6.24 4.83 -7.88
N ILE A 218 5.01 4.60 -7.46
CA ILE A 218 4.09 3.64 -8.04
C ILE A 218 3.62 4.16 -9.40
N ALA A 219 3.79 3.34 -10.43
CA ALA A 219 3.30 3.59 -11.78
C ALA A 219 2.40 2.43 -12.23
N PRO A 220 1.25 2.70 -12.88
CA PRO A 220 0.40 1.65 -13.42
C PRO A 220 0.98 1.08 -14.72
N THR A 221 1.02 -0.24 -14.85
CA THR A 221 1.45 -0.91 -16.08
C THR A 221 0.36 -0.88 -17.15
N ALA A 222 0.69 -1.23 -18.40
CA ALA A 222 -0.31 -1.42 -19.44
C ALA A 222 -1.37 -2.48 -19.06
N LEU A 223 -0.93 -3.57 -18.40
CA LEU A 223 -1.84 -4.60 -17.90
C LEU A 223 -2.76 -4.06 -16.81
N GLY A 224 -2.20 -3.34 -15.82
CA GLY A 224 -2.98 -2.71 -14.75
C GLY A 224 -4.05 -1.77 -15.29
N LYS A 225 -3.70 -0.90 -16.25
CA LYS A 225 -4.65 -0.02 -16.92
C LYS A 225 -5.75 -0.81 -17.64
N SER A 226 -5.38 -1.82 -18.44
CA SER A 226 -6.35 -2.60 -19.21
C SER A 226 -7.38 -3.32 -18.35
N ILE A 227 -7.01 -3.75 -17.13
CA ILE A 227 -7.93 -4.39 -16.19
C ILE A 227 -8.88 -3.39 -15.57
N ILE A 228 -8.40 -2.18 -15.24
CA ILE A 228 -9.28 -1.11 -14.77
C ILE A 228 -10.27 -0.73 -15.88
N ASP A 229 -9.81 -0.61 -17.12
CA ASP A 229 -10.67 -0.34 -18.27
C ASP A 229 -11.70 -1.47 -18.47
N PHE A 230 -11.33 -2.73 -18.29
CA PHE A 230 -12.26 -3.86 -18.36
C PHE A 230 -13.39 -3.72 -17.33
N PHE A 231 -13.05 -3.50 -16.05
CA PHE A 231 -14.06 -3.34 -15.01
C PHE A 231 -14.90 -2.08 -15.18
N LEU A 232 -14.31 -0.99 -15.66
CA LEU A 232 -15.04 0.27 -15.89
C LEU A 232 -15.94 0.24 -17.12
N ASN A 233 -15.72 -0.65 -18.09
CA ASN A 233 -16.52 -0.71 -19.32
C ASN A 233 -17.66 -1.75 -19.28
N ASP A 234 -17.71 -2.58 -18.24
CA ASP A 234 -18.75 -3.60 -18.08
C ASP A 234 -19.72 -3.22 -16.95
N SER A 235 -20.99 -2.98 -17.30
CA SER A 235 -22.03 -2.56 -16.35
C SER A 235 -22.27 -3.57 -15.22
N GLN A 236 -21.93 -4.85 -15.42
CA GLN A 236 -22.05 -5.88 -14.39
C GLN A 236 -20.90 -5.85 -13.37
N THR A 237 -19.76 -5.27 -13.73
CA THR A 237 -18.55 -5.27 -12.89
C THR A 237 -18.05 -3.88 -12.51
N GLN A 238 -18.62 -2.82 -13.09
CA GLN A 238 -18.34 -1.41 -12.76
C GLN A 238 -18.43 -1.09 -11.27
N TRP A 239 -19.29 -1.79 -10.52
CA TRP A 239 -19.42 -1.60 -9.06
C TRP A 239 -18.21 -2.09 -8.26
N ILE A 240 -17.36 -2.95 -8.85
CA ILE A 240 -16.08 -3.42 -8.30
C ILE A 240 -15.01 -2.33 -8.46
N ALA A 241 -15.02 -1.63 -9.60
CA ALA A 241 -14.10 -0.54 -9.86
C ALA A 241 -14.45 0.67 -8.97
N ILE A 242 -13.47 1.12 -8.19
CA ILE A 242 -13.60 2.32 -7.37
C ILE A 242 -13.57 3.54 -8.30
N SER A 243 -14.74 3.98 -8.77
CA SER A 243 -14.88 5.21 -9.57
C SER A 243 -14.97 6.47 -8.71
N LYS A 244 -15.43 6.33 -7.46
CA LYS A 244 -15.52 7.41 -6.47
C LYS A 244 -15.21 6.89 -5.06
N VAL A 245 -14.48 7.71 -4.32
CA VAL A 245 -13.90 7.42 -3.00
C VAL A 245 -14.96 7.22 -1.91
N ASP A 246 -15.97 8.10 -1.84
CA ASP A 246 -16.85 8.20 -0.66
C ASP A 246 -18.01 7.19 -0.62
N ASP A 247 -18.21 6.42 -1.68
CA ASP A 247 -19.29 5.41 -1.76
C ASP A 247 -18.81 4.07 -2.32
N SER A 248 -17.52 3.76 -2.13
CA SER A 248 -16.95 2.51 -2.66
C SER A 248 -17.57 1.30 -1.97
N PHE A 249 -18.03 0.34 -2.77
CA PHE A 249 -18.52 -0.95 -2.27
C PHE A 249 -17.50 -1.63 -1.35
N THR A 250 -16.20 -1.49 -1.67
CA THR A 250 -15.09 -2.05 -0.90
C THR A 250 -15.09 -1.54 0.55
N LYS A 251 -15.23 -0.23 0.78
CA LYS A 251 -15.28 0.32 2.15
C LYS A 251 -16.44 -0.26 2.94
N LYS A 252 -17.64 -0.31 2.33
CA LYS A 252 -18.83 -0.89 2.97
C LYS A 252 -18.67 -2.38 3.27
N LEU A 253 -18.01 -3.13 2.37
CA LEU A 253 -17.71 -4.53 2.60
C LEU A 253 -16.81 -4.71 3.83
N GLU A 254 -15.74 -3.91 3.93
CA GLU A 254 -14.86 -3.92 5.10
C GLU A 254 -15.63 -3.54 6.38
N GLU A 255 -16.44 -2.48 6.37
CA GLU A 255 -17.29 -2.10 7.52
C GLU A 255 -18.27 -3.21 7.93
N MET A 256 -18.85 -3.94 6.98
CA MET A 256 -19.72 -5.08 7.26
C MET A 256 -18.97 -6.26 7.88
N LEU A 257 -17.74 -6.55 7.43
CA LEU A 257 -16.89 -7.56 8.05
C LEU A 257 -16.57 -7.18 9.51
N ASP A 258 -16.37 -5.90 9.78
CA ASP A 258 -16.10 -5.39 11.12
C ASP A 258 -17.31 -5.55 12.04
N MET A 259 -18.52 -5.29 11.53
CA MET A 259 -19.78 -5.52 12.25
C MET A 259 -19.98 -7.01 12.58
N ILE A 260 -19.60 -7.93 11.69
CA ILE A 260 -19.66 -9.38 11.95
C ILE A 260 -18.76 -9.75 13.13
N ILE A 261 -17.55 -9.19 13.19
CA ILE A 261 -16.59 -9.44 14.28
C ILE A 261 -17.10 -8.87 15.61
N LYS A 262 -17.64 -7.64 15.61
CA LYS A 262 -18.04 -6.93 16.84
C LYS A 262 -19.38 -7.42 17.43
N ASP A 263 -20.40 -7.60 16.59
CA ASP A 263 -21.76 -7.78 17.08
C ASP A 263 -22.22 -9.25 17.10
N GLY A 264 -21.54 -10.14 16.38
CA GLY A 264 -21.94 -11.56 16.22
C GLY A 264 -23.37 -11.76 15.70
N LYS A 265 -24.03 -10.69 15.22
CA LYS A 265 -25.49 -10.60 14.97
C LYS A 265 -25.86 -10.26 13.53
N SER A 266 -24.93 -9.79 12.70
CA SER A 266 -25.10 -9.85 11.24
C SER A 266 -24.57 -11.20 10.75
N ALA A 267 -25.41 -11.95 10.05
CA ALA A 267 -25.00 -13.27 9.59
C ALA A 267 -24.01 -13.09 8.44
N TYR A 268 -22.80 -13.64 8.60
CA TYR A 268 -21.87 -13.88 7.49
C TYR A 268 -22.59 -14.41 6.24
N LEU A 269 -23.62 -15.25 6.44
CA LEU A 269 -24.49 -15.77 5.40
C LEU A 269 -25.26 -14.67 4.64
N ASP A 270 -25.81 -13.66 5.31
CA ASP A 270 -26.52 -12.56 4.66
C ASP A 270 -25.57 -11.71 3.80
N LEU A 271 -24.37 -11.44 4.32
CA LEU A 271 -23.31 -10.76 3.55
C LEU A 271 -22.96 -11.57 2.30
N MET A 272 -22.70 -12.86 2.45
CA MET A 272 -22.33 -13.74 1.33
C MET A 272 -23.47 -13.89 0.31
N GLN A 273 -24.73 -13.98 0.75
CA GLN A 273 -25.89 -14.03 -0.15
C GLN A 273 -26.03 -12.73 -0.95
N ASN A 274 -25.82 -11.57 -0.32
CA ASN A 274 -25.86 -10.28 -0.99
C ASN A 274 -24.72 -10.14 -2.02
N ILE A 275 -23.51 -10.58 -1.67
CA ILE A 275 -22.37 -10.62 -2.59
C ILE A 275 -22.67 -11.55 -3.77
N GLN A 276 -23.15 -12.76 -3.52
CA GLN A 276 -23.49 -13.74 -4.56
C GLN A 276 -24.57 -13.19 -5.51
N LYS A 277 -25.61 -12.57 -4.96
CA LYS A 277 -26.67 -11.93 -5.75
C LYS A 277 -26.14 -10.82 -6.64
N LYS A 278 -25.17 -10.04 -6.15
CA LYS A 278 -24.57 -8.92 -6.88
C LYS A 278 -23.52 -9.35 -7.92
N LEU A 279 -22.77 -10.42 -7.65
CA LEU A 279 -21.87 -11.05 -8.63
C LEU A 279 -22.64 -11.72 -9.77
N GLY A 280 -23.89 -12.13 -9.54
CA GLY A 280 -24.71 -12.76 -10.57
C GLY A 280 -24.17 -14.10 -11.08
N THR A 281 -24.91 -14.72 -11.99
CA THR A 281 -24.55 -16.02 -12.59
C THR A 281 -23.49 -15.90 -13.69
N GLU A 282 -23.41 -14.78 -14.41
CA GLU A 282 -22.48 -14.61 -15.54
C GLU A 282 -21.02 -14.45 -15.10
N ILE A 283 -20.72 -13.65 -14.06
CA ILE A 283 -19.37 -13.56 -13.49
C ILE A 283 -18.95 -14.90 -12.87
N SER A 284 -19.88 -15.59 -12.19
CA SER A 284 -19.66 -16.93 -11.65
C SER A 284 -19.32 -17.94 -12.75
N ASN A 285 -19.95 -17.82 -13.92
CA ASN A 285 -19.67 -18.64 -15.10
C ASN A 285 -18.35 -18.28 -15.78
N LEU A 286 -17.97 -16.99 -15.83
CA LEU A 286 -16.64 -16.56 -16.29
C LEU A 286 -15.53 -17.12 -15.41
N TYR A 287 -15.71 -17.15 -14.08
CA TYR A 287 -14.75 -17.74 -13.14
C TYR A 287 -14.67 -19.27 -13.29
N ARG A 288 -15.80 -19.97 -13.43
CA ARG A 288 -15.82 -21.42 -13.70
C ARG A 288 -15.17 -21.78 -15.02
N ASN A 289 -15.42 -20.99 -16.07
CA ASN A 289 -14.81 -21.20 -17.38
C ASN A 289 -13.30 -20.92 -17.35
N ASN A 290 -12.84 -19.89 -16.62
CA ASN A 290 -11.41 -19.59 -16.48
C ASN A 290 -10.66 -20.60 -15.59
N SER A 291 -11.29 -21.12 -14.53
CA SER A 291 -10.69 -22.18 -13.71
C SER A 291 -10.55 -23.48 -14.50
N ASN A 292 -11.49 -23.78 -15.41
CA ASN A 292 -11.37 -24.88 -16.37
C ASN A 292 -10.38 -24.58 -17.51
N ASN A 293 -10.17 -23.32 -17.88
CA ASN A 293 -9.25 -22.91 -18.95
C ASN A 293 -7.78 -22.75 -18.53
N ASN A 294 -7.47 -22.75 -17.24
CA ASN A 294 -6.08 -22.89 -16.77
C ASN A 294 -5.45 -24.27 -17.09
N ALA A 295 -6.23 -25.19 -17.68
CA ALA A 295 -5.73 -26.42 -18.29
C ALA A 295 -5.49 -26.33 -19.82
N SER A 296 -5.96 -25.30 -20.53
CA SER A 296 -5.69 -25.17 -21.98
C SER A 296 -6.23 -23.87 -22.58
N ALA A 297 -5.37 -22.89 -22.90
CA ALA A 297 -5.59 -21.95 -24.01
C ALA A 297 -4.36 -21.08 -24.29
N ALA A 298 -3.35 -21.65 -24.97
CA ALA A 298 -2.59 -20.88 -25.93
C ALA A 298 -3.33 -20.97 -27.27
N LYS A 299 -3.79 -19.84 -27.83
CA LYS A 299 -4.28 -19.79 -29.21
C LYS A 299 -3.13 -20.21 -30.14
N LYS A 300 -3.16 -21.44 -30.68
CA LYS A 300 -2.25 -21.88 -31.74
C LYS A 300 -2.79 -21.43 -33.09
N GLU A 301 -2.00 -20.68 -33.83
CA GLU A 301 -2.22 -20.45 -35.27
C GLU A 301 -2.19 -21.79 -36.03
N MET A 302 -3.09 -21.97 -37.00
CA MET A 302 -3.17 -23.18 -37.83
C MET A 302 -1.96 -23.22 -38.77
N ILE A 303 -1.18 -24.29 -38.69
CA ILE A 303 -0.01 -24.52 -39.55
C ILE A 303 -0.42 -25.55 -40.60
N PRO A 304 -0.32 -25.30 -41.91
CA PRO A 304 -0.72 -26.29 -42.92
C PRO A 304 0.19 -27.54 -42.89
N PRO A 305 -0.35 -28.75 -43.13
CA PRO A 305 0.45 -29.97 -43.25
C PRO A 305 1.38 -29.92 -44.47
N THR A 306 2.47 -30.70 -44.43
CA THR A 306 3.35 -30.83 -45.61
C THR A 306 2.74 -31.76 -46.66
N GLU A 307 3.11 -31.59 -47.93
CA GLU A 307 2.60 -32.39 -49.06
C GLU A 307 2.78 -33.90 -48.85
N LYS A 308 3.95 -34.32 -48.33
CA LYS A 308 4.21 -35.72 -47.96
C LYS A 308 3.26 -36.27 -46.88
N GLN A 309 2.82 -35.41 -45.96
CA GLN A 309 1.86 -35.81 -44.92
C GLN A 309 0.45 -35.96 -45.51
N LEU A 310 0.07 -35.08 -46.44
CA LEU A 310 -1.22 -35.19 -47.14
C LEU A 310 -1.27 -36.44 -48.03
N ASP A 311 -0.21 -36.73 -48.78
CA ASP A 311 -0.09 -37.97 -49.58
C ASP A 311 -0.21 -39.23 -48.72
N PHE A 312 0.40 -39.21 -47.53
CA PHE A 312 0.32 -40.34 -46.61
C PHE A 312 -1.08 -40.48 -45.99
N VAL A 313 -1.76 -39.36 -45.68
CA VAL A 313 -3.16 -39.37 -45.28
C VAL A 313 -4.04 -39.95 -46.39
N GLU A 314 -3.87 -39.54 -47.64
CA GLU A 314 -4.65 -40.10 -48.77
C GLU A 314 -4.39 -41.60 -48.97
N THR A 315 -3.16 -42.04 -48.75
CA THR A 315 -2.80 -43.47 -48.79
C THR A 315 -3.53 -44.24 -47.69
N ILE A 316 -3.56 -43.71 -46.47
CA ILE A 316 -4.32 -44.27 -45.34
C ILE A 316 -5.83 -44.28 -45.65
N GLU A 317 -6.38 -43.18 -46.18
CA GLU A 317 -7.80 -43.06 -46.55
C GLU A 317 -8.21 -44.16 -47.55
N LYS A 318 -7.39 -44.39 -48.58
CA LYS A 318 -7.65 -45.40 -49.61
C LYS A 318 -7.51 -46.83 -49.09
N THR A 319 -6.44 -47.12 -48.33
CA THR A 319 -6.17 -48.49 -47.88
C THR A 319 -7.09 -48.95 -46.76
N LEU A 320 -7.47 -48.06 -45.84
CA LEU A 320 -8.37 -48.39 -44.72
C LEU A 320 -9.84 -48.02 -45.00
N GLN A 321 -10.15 -47.47 -46.18
CA GLN A 321 -11.48 -46.97 -46.57
C GLN A 321 -12.10 -46.00 -45.56
N ILE A 322 -11.28 -45.13 -44.97
CA ILE A 322 -11.72 -44.09 -44.02
C ILE A 322 -11.56 -42.70 -44.64
N LYS A 323 -12.39 -41.74 -44.24
CA LYS A 323 -12.24 -40.33 -44.65
C LYS A 323 -11.66 -39.49 -43.50
N ALA A 324 -10.59 -38.76 -43.78
CA ALA A 324 -10.03 -37.76 -42.91
C ALA A 324 -10.93 -36.50 -42.90
N SER A 325 -10.94 -35.81 -41.77
CA SER A 325 -11.70 -34.57 -41.62
C SER A 325 -11.06 -33.42 -42.41
N ASP A 326 -11.84 -32.39 -42.75
CA ASP A 326 -11.33 -31.17 -43.39
C ASP A 326 -10.22 -30.49 -42.56
N MET A 327 -10.28 -30.62 -41.23
CA MET A 327 -9.27 -30.06 -40.33
C MET A 327 -7.93 -30.81 -40.45
N THR A 328 -7.98 -32.13 -40.66
CA THR A 328 -6.79 -32.97 -40.90
C THR A 328 -6.00 -32.52 -42.14
N LYS A 329 -6.68 -31.96 -43.15
CA LYS A 329 -6.05 -31.45 -44.38
C LYS A 329 -5.57 -30.00 -44.25
N LYS A 330 -5.99 -29.26 -43.21
CA LYS A 330 -5.70 -27.83 -43.01
C LYS A 330 -4.76 -27.52 -41.84
N ASP A 331 -4.66 -28.41 -40.85
CA ASP A 331 -3.78 -28.24 -39.69
C ASP A 331 -2.81 -29.43 -39.52
N LYS A 332 -1.53 -29.12 -39.39
CA LYS A 332 -0.41 -30.08 -39.31
C LYS A 332 -0.52 -30.99 -38.10
N PHE A 333 -1.00 -30.48 -36.96
CA PHE A 333 -1.12 -31.30 -35.75
C PHE A 333 -2.32 -32.25 -35.86
N ALA A 334 -3.44 -31.78 -36.42
CA ALA A 334 -4.57 -32.66 -36.75
C ALA A 334 -4.17 -33.74 -37.77
N CYS A 335 -3.36 -33.38 -38.77
CA CYS A 335 -2.78 -34.29 -39.75
C CYS A 335 -1.91 -35.37 -39.10
N MET A 336 -0.95 -34.96 -38.26
CA MET A 336 -0.04 -35.89 -37.57
C MET A 336 -0.80 -36.85 -36.64
N LYS A 337 -1.79 -36.34 -35.91
CA LYS A 337 -2.61 -37.18 -35.02
C LYS A 337 -3.39 -38.24 -35.79
N PHE A 338 -4.01 -37.86 -36.92
CA PHE A 338 -4.70 -38.81 -37.78
C PHE A 338 -3.75 -39.89 -38.32
N ILE A 339 -2.55 -39.49 -38.77
CA ILE A 339 -1.51 -40.42 -39.23
C ILE A 339 -1.09 -41.36 -38.10
N GLU A 340 -0.86 -40.88 -36.89
CA GLU A 340 -0.40 -41.71 -35.77
C GLU A 340 -1.45 -42.75 -35.35
N GLU A 341 -2.73 -42.36 -35.33
CA GLU A 341 -3.83 -43.25 -34.95
C GLU A 341 -4.08 -44.38 -35.97
N HIS A 342 -3.82 -44.12 -37.25
CA HIS A 342 -4.20 -45.03 -38.33
C HIS A 342 -3.00 -45.72 -39.01
N SER A 343 -1.79 -45.16 -38.91
CA SER A 343 -0.58 -45.77 -39.49
C SER A 343 -0.28 -47.14 -38.92
N LYS A 344 -0.56 -47.37 -37.63
CA LYS A 344 -0.38 -48.68 -36.97
C LYS A 344 -1.35 -49.76 -37.48
N LYS A 345 -2.44 -49.36 -38.14
CA LYS A 345 -3.45 -50.25 -38.74
C LYS A 345 -3.17 -50.52 -40.21
N MET A 346 -2.20 -49.83 -40.82
CA MET A 346 -1.78 -50.14 -42.18
C MET A 346 -1.09 -51.50 -42.24
N PRO A 347 -1.34 -52.30 -43.30
CA PRO A 347 -0.59 -53.54 -43.52
C PRO A 347 0.90 -53.20 -43.62
N LYS A 348 1.74 -53.89 -42.85
CA LYS A 348 3.20 -53.72 -42.92
C LYS A 348 3.63 -54.09 -44.34
N LYS A 349 4.45 -53.24 -44.99
CA LYS A 349 5.13 -53.62 -46.22
C LYS A 349 6.08 -54.78 -45.88
N ASP A 350 5.75 -55.99 -46.33
CA ASP A 350 6.74 -57.04 -46.54
C ASP A 350 7.70 -56.55 -47.63
N ASN A 351 9.00 -56.67 -47.39
CA ASN A 351 10.03 -56.34 -48.38
C ASN A 351 9.93 -57.24 -49.61
#